data_AF-A0A7Y6ZX09-F1
#
_entry.id   AF-A0A7Y6ZX09-F1
#
_cell.length_a   1.000
_cell.length_b   1.000
_cell.length_c   1.000
_cell.angle_alpha   90.00
_cell.angle_beta   90.00
_cell.angle_gamma   90.00
#
_symmetry.space_group_name_H-M   'P 1'
#
loop_
_entity.id
_entity.type
_entity.pdbx_description
1 polymer ?
#
loop_
_entity_poly.entity_id
_entity_poly.type
_entity_poly.pdbx_seq_one_letter_code
_entity_poly.pdbx_strand_id
1 'polypeptide(L)'
;ADAEKELRAIWAIQRRPEVLGEEHPDTLTTRHNIAQQMGNQGRYADAEKEFRAILAIRRRPEALGEEHPDTLATRANIAYLVGNQGRYADAEKEFRAIWAILRRPEVLGEEHPDTLGCQFHIARLLTEQTKFKEAKEIIERIEVPIRKAYFPTHKYIIDLNVLISRIDKEEGENE
;
A
#
# COMPACT_ATOMS: atom_id res chain seq x y z
N ALA A 1 4.14 28.38 21.75
CA ALA A 1 2.87 27.65 21.95
C ALA A 1 2.84 26.37 21.11
N ASP A 2 3.09 26.45 19.80
CA ASP A 2 3.04 25.26 18.92
C ASP A 2 4.18 24.27 19.14
N ALA A 3 5.43 24.73 19.30
CA ALA A 3 6.57 23.85 19.54
C ALA A 3 6.46 23.01 20.82
N GLU A 4 5.86 23.57 21.89
CA GLU A 4 5.65 22.83 23.15
C GLU A 4 4.53 21.78 23.01
N LYS A 5 3.52 22.08 22.18
CA LYS A 5 2.44 21.15 21.85
C LYS A 5 2.94 20.00 20.99
N GLU A 6 3.80 20.28 20.02
CA GLU A 6 4.48 19.27 19.21
C GLU A 6 5.40 18.38 20.06
N LEU A 7 6.20 18.97 20.96
CA LEU A 7 7.04 18.22 21.89
C LEU A 7 6.23 17.29 22.80
N ARG A 8 5.11 17.78 23.36
CA ARG A 8 4.20 16.93 24.18
C ARG A 8 3.54 15.84 23.34
N ALA A 9 3.18 16.12 22.09
CA ALA A 9 2.62 15.12 21.18
C ALA A 9 3.66 14.03 20.85
N ILE A 10 4.90 14.42 20.53
CA ILE A 10 6.01 13.51 20.26
C ILE A 10 6.30 12.66 21.52
N TRP A 11 6.35 13.26 22.71
CA TRP A 11 6.54 12.50 23.95
C TRP A 11 5.39 11.54 24.25
N ALA A 12 4.14 11.97 24.07
CA ALA A 12 2.99 11.08 24.26
C ALA A 12 3.03 9.90 23.29
N ILE A 13 3.41 10.14 22.03
CA ILE A 13 3.60 9.13 20.98
C ILE A 13 4.70 8.13 21.38
N GLN A 14 5.85 8.61 21.86
CA GLN A 14 6.98 7.77 22.24
C GLN A 14 6.70 6.90 23.46
N ARG A 15 5.89 7.37 24.41
CA ARG A 15 5.58 6.66 25.66
C ARG A 15 4.31 5.79 25.59
N ARG A 16 3.55 5.83 24.49
CA ARG A 16 2.36 4.97 24.31
C ARG A 16 2.63 3.48 24.56
N PRO A 17 3.75 2.87 24.10
CA PRO A 17 4.07 1.48 24.42
C PRO A 17 4.22 1.23 25.93
N GLU A 18 4.77 2.18 26.68
CA GLU A 18 4.98 2.08 28.14
C GLU A 18 3.66 2.20 28.93
N VAL A 19 2.71 2.98 28.41
CA VAL A 19 1.44 3.29 29.11
C VAL A 19 0.32 2.34 28.71
N LEU A 20 0.22 1.98 27.43
CA LEU A 20 -0.87 1.18 26.86
C LEU A 20 -0.45 -0.26 26.52
N GLY A 21 0.85 -0.53 26.41
CA GLY A 21 1.40 -1.79 25.93
C GLY A 21 1.67 -1.80 24.42
N GLU A 22 2.58 -2.67 23.97
CA GLU A 22 3.03 -2.75 22.58
C GLU A 22 1.96 -3.23 21.59
N GLU A 23 0.99 -4.02 22.07
CA GLU A 23 -0.08 -4.60 21.26
C GLU A 23 -1.36 -3.75 21.27
N HIS A 24 -1.40 -2.65 22.03
CA HIS A 24 -2.58 -1.79 22.11
C HIS A 24 -2.89 -1.12 20.76
N PRO A 25 -4.17 -1.04 20.32
CA PRO A 25 -4.54 -0.50 19.00
C PRO A 25 -3.93 0.87 18.70
N ASP A 26 -3.99 1.80 19.66
CA ASP A 26 -3.40 3.15 19.51
C ASP A 26 -1.87 3.15 19.36
N THR A 27 -1.19 2.20 20.02
CA THR A 27 0.25 2.00 19.88
C THR A 27 0.55 1.43 18.50
N LEU A 28 -0.22 0.44 18.03
CA LEU A 28 -0.07 -0.13 16.69
C LEU A 28 -0.30 0.89 15.58
N THR A 29 -1.32 1.75 15.71
CA THR A 29 -1.58 2.85 14.77
C THR A 29 -0.41 3.83 14.74
N THR A 30 0.15 4.16 15.90
CA THR A 30 1.33 5.03 15.99
C THR A 30 2.54 4.42 15.29
N ARG A 31 2.85 3.15 15.61
CA ARG A 31 3.95 2.39 14.98
C ARG A 31 3.77 2.27 13.48
N HIS A 32 2.54 2.03 13.03
CA HIS A 32 2.19 1.96 11.60
C HIS A 32 2.53 3.27 10.88
N ASN A 33 2.17 4.42 11.46
CA ASN A 33 2.48 5.73 10.87
C ASN A 33 3.98 6.01 10.85
N ILE A 34 4.71 5.62 11.90
CA ILE A 34 6.18 5.75 11.93
C ILE A 34 6.82 4.89 10.83
N ALA A 35 6.37 3.64 10.65
CA ALA A 35 6.85 2.76 9.59
C ALA A 35 6.58 3.33 8.19
N GLN A 36 5.41 3.95 7.96
CA GLN A 36 5.13 4.65 6.70
C GLN A 36 6.14 5.78 6.46
N GLN A 37 6.44 6.59 7.48
CA GLN A 37 7.43 7.67 7.37
C GLN A 37 8.85 7.15 7.09
N MET A 38 9.25 6.03 7.69
CA MET A 38 10.52 5.38 7.36
C MET A 38 10.56 4.98 5.88
N GLY A 39 9.49 4.40 5.35
CA GLY A 39 9.37 4.05 3.94
C GLY A 39 9.48 5.26 3.01
N ASN A 40 8.82 6.38 3.36
CA ASN A 40 8.90 7.63 2.59
C ASN A 40 10.32 8.22 2.57
N GLN A 41 11.13 7.95 3.58
CA GLN A 41 12.54 8.33 3.66
C GLN A 41 13.48 7.35 2.93
N GLY A 42 12.95 6.34 2.25
CA GLY A 42 13.74 5.30 1.57
C GLY A 42 14.30 4.21 2.49
N ARG A 43 13.96 4.21 3.78
CA ARG A 43 14.38 3.17 4.74
C ARG A 43 13.48 1.94 4.65
N TYR A 44 13.43 1.32 3.47
CA TYR A 44 12.44 0.29 3.14
C TYR A 44 12.56 -0.97 4.01
N ALA A 45 13.78 -1.45 4.28
CA ALA A 45 13.99 -2.64 5.10
C ALA A 45 13.56 -2.45 6.57
N ASP A 46 13.84 -1.28 7.15
CA ASP A 46 13.42 -0.92 8.51
C ASP A 46 11.89 -0.84 8.60
N ALA A 47 11.27 -0.17 7.63
CA ALA A 47 9.81 -0.05 7.54
C ALA A 47 9.14 -1.44 7.38
N GLU A 48 9.69 -2.31 6.53
CA GLU A 48 9.16 -3.65 6.30
C GLU A 48 9.22 -4.50 7.58
N LYS A 49 10.34 -4.43 8.31
CA LYS A 49 10.49 -5.11 9.60
C LYS A 49 9.40 -4.66 10.59
N GLU A 50 9.17 -3.36 10.67
CA GLU A 50 8.17 -2.80 11.59
C GLU A 50 6.73 -3.17 11.19
N PHE A 51 6.39 -3.09 9.90
CA PHE A 51 5.08 -3.53 9.43
C PHE A 51 4.85 -5.03 9.63
N ARG A 52 5.89 -5.87 9.49
CA ARG A 52 5.76 -7.30 9.80
C ARG A 52 5.47 -7.55 11.28
N ALA A 53 6.09 -6.79 12.18
CA ALA A 53 5.79 -6.88 13.61
C ALA A 53 4.33 -6.50 13.90
N ILE A 54 3.84 -5.41 13.29
CA ILE A 54 2.43 -4.98 13.40
C ILE A 54 1.49 -6.04 12.82
N LEU A 55 1.81 -6.59 11.64
CA LEU A 55 1.00 -7.61 10.97
C LEU A 55 0.88 -8.88 11.81
N ALA A 56 1.95 -9.30 12.49
CA ALA A 56 1.95 -10.48 13.35
C ALA A 56 0.94 -10.39 14.51
N ILE A 57 0.60 -9.16 14.92
CA ILE A 57 -0.43 -8.88 15.93
C ILE A 57 -1.81 -8.76 15.27
N ARG A 58 -1.95 -7.89 14.25
CA ARG A 58 -3.24 -7.60 13.60
C ARG A 58 -3.90 -8.84 12.99
N ARG A 59 -3.12 -9.75 12.41
CA ARG A 59 -3.65 -10.97 11.77
C ARG A 59 -4.21 -12.02 12.73
N ARG A 60 -3.93 -11.90 14.04
CA ARG A 60 -4.44 -12.85 15.03
C ARG A 60 -5.98 -12.80 15.04
N PRO A 61 -6.68 -13.94 15.07
CA PRO A 61 -8.15 -13.97 15.12
C PRO A 61 -8.74 -13.19 16.30
N GLU A 62 -8.01 -13.15 17.42
CA GLU A 62 -8.44 -12.45 18.65
C GLU A 62 -8.19 -10.93 18.60
N ALA A 63 -7.46 -10.44 17.58
CA ALA A 63 -7.22 -9.03 17.34
C ALA A 63 -8.18 -8.52 16.26
N LEU A 64 -7.73 -8.53 15.00
CA LEU A 64 -8.53 -8.09 13.85
C LEU A 64 -8.84 -9.23 12.87
N GLY A 65 -7.92 -10.19 12.75
CA GLY A 65 -7.99 -11.26 11.77
C GLY A 65 -7.36 -10.89 10.42
N GLU A 66 -7.27 -11.88 9.53
CA GLU A 66 -6.51 -11.81 8.28
C GLU A 66 -7.15 -10.90 7.21
N GLU A 67 -8.48 -10.83 7.16
CA GLU A 67 -9.23 -10.08 6.14
C GLU A 67 -9.67 -8.68 6.61
N HIS A 68 -9.33 -8.27 7.84
CA HIS A 68 -9.70 -6.95 8.34
C HIS A 68 -9.01 -5.83 7.54
N PRO A 69 -9.68 -4.70 7.26
CA PRO A 69 -9.12 -3.60 6.47
C PRO A 69 -7.73 -3.13 6.91
N ASP A 70 -7.52 -2.92 8.21
CA ASP A 70 -6.20 -2.53 8.74
C ASP A 70 -5.11 -3.60 8.56
N THR A 71 -5.49 -4.89 8.58
CA THR A 71 -4.57 -6.00 8.31
C THR A 71 -4.18 -5.98 6.83
N LEU A 72 -5.17 -5.84 5.93
CA LEU A 72 -4.95 -5.73 4.48
C LEU A 72 -4.12 -4.50 4.11
N ALA A 73 -4.37 -3.34 4.73
CA ALA A 73 -3.56 -2.13 4.55
C ALA A 73 -2.11 -2.34 5.00
N THR A 74 -1.89 -3.07 6.10
CA THR A 74 -0.53 -3.42 6.56
C THR A 74 0.17 -4.35 5.56
N ARG A 75 -0.55 -5.33 5.01
CA ARG A 75 -0.03 -6.23 3.97
C ARG A 75 0.31 -5.48 2.69
N ALA A 76 -0.54 -4.56 2.25
CA ALA A 76 -0.30 -3.73 1.07
C ALA A 76 0.95 -2.85 1.24
N ASN A 77 1.15 -2.25 2.42
CA ASN A 77 2.36 -1.50 2.73
C ASN A 77 3.62 -2.37 2.69
N ILE A 78 3.57 -3.60 3.22
CA ILE A 78 4.69 -4.54 3.10
C ILE A 78 4.98 -4.85 1.62
N ALA A 79 3.95 -5.17 0.82
CA ALA A 79 4.11 -5.46 -0.60
C ALA A 79 4.73 -4.28 -1.37
N TYR A 80 4.27 -3.05 -1.08
CA TYR A 80 4.85 -1.83 -1.64
C TYR A 80 6.35 -1.70 -1.34
N LEU A 81 6.75 -1.90 -0.08
CA LEU A 81 8.16 -1.83 0.34
C LEU A 81 9.01 -2.95 -0.26
N VAL A 82 8.48 -4.17 -0.36
CA VAL A 82 9.15 -5.31 -0.99
C VAL A 82 9.40 -5.02 -2.47
N GLY A 83 8.42 -4.44 -3.17
CA GLY A 83 8.57 -4.00 -4.55
C GLY A 83 9.64 -2.91 -4.72
N ASN A 84 9.69 -1.93 -3.82
CA ASN A 84 10.74 -0.89 -3.86
C ASN A 84 12.14 -1.41 -3.55
N GLN A 85 12.27 -2.62 -3.01
CA GLN A 85 13.54 -3.33 -2.82
C GLN A 85 13.90 -4.22 -4.02
N GLY A 86 13.17 -4.15 -5.13
CA GLY A 86 13.43 -4.92 -6.35
C GLY A 86 12.84 -6.33 -6.37
N ARG A 87 12.13 -6.74 -5.30
CA ARG A 87 11.48 -8.06 -5.21
C ARG A 87 10.08 -8.02 -5.83
N TYR A 88 10.01 -7.71 -7.12
CA TYR A 88 8.75 -7.40 -7.79
C TYR A 88 7.75 -8.56 -7.82
N ALA A 89 8.20 -9.79 -8.06
CA ALA A 89 7.33 -10.97 -8.12
C ALA A 89 6.67 -11.29 -6.76
N ASP A 90 7.41 -11.14 -5.65
CA ASP A 90 6.88 -11.33 -4.30
C ASP A 90 5.81 -10.29 -3.98
N ALA A 91 6.08 -9.02 -4.32
CA ALA A 91 5.12 -7.94 -4.15
C ALA A 91 3.87 -8.13 -5.01
N GLU A 92 4.02 -8.56 -6.26
CA GLU A 92 2.90 -8.80 -7.18
C GLU A 92 1.97 -9.88 -6.62
N LYS A 93 2.54 -11.00 -6.16
CA LYS A 93 1.78 -12.10 -5.55
C LYS A 93 0.96 -11.61 -4.36
N GLU A 94 1.56 -10.78 -3.51
CA GLU A 94 0.88 -10.24 -2.34
C GLU A 94 -0.25 -9.27 -2.71
N PHE A 95 -0.03 -8.35 -3.65
CA PHE A 95 -1.09 -7.47 -4.14
C PHE A 95 -2.23 -8.24 -4.82
N ARG A 96 -1.95 -9.32 -5.56
CA ARG A 96 -2.99 -10.18 -6.13
C ARG A 96 -3.81 -10.88 -5.05
N ALA A 97 -3.18 -11.33 -3.97
CA ALA A 97 -3.89 -11.93 -2.84
C ALA A 97 -4.81 -10.91 -2.14
N ILE A 98 -4.34 -9.69 -1.91
CA ILE A 98 -5.15 -8.60 -1.34
C ILE A 98 -6.31 -8.24 -2.27
N TRP A 99 -6.03 -8.07 -3.57
CA TRP A 99 -7.06 -7.75 -4.56
C TRP A 99 -8.16 -8.82 -4.62
N ALA A 100 -7.82 -10.10 -4.49
CA ALA A 100 -8.80 -11.20 -4.49
C ALA A 100 -9.79 -11.12 -3.31
N ILE A 101 -9.39 -10.48 -2.21
CA ILE A 101 -10.24 -10.23 -1.04
C ILE A 101 -11.06 -8.95 -1.27
N LEU A 102 -10.42 -7.83 -1.63
CA LEU A 102 -11.08 -6.53 -1.75
C LEU A 102 -12.15 -6.49 -2.86
N ARG A 103 -11.92 -7.21 -3.97
CA ARG A 103 -12.86 -7.24 -5.10
C ARG A 103 -14.21 -7.89 -4.78
N ARG A 104 -14.30 -8.65 -3.68
CA ARG A 104 -15.54 -9.30 -3.26
C ARG A 104 -16.59 -8.22 -2.98
N PRO A 105 -17.81 -8.31 -3.54
CA PRO A 105 -18.86 -7.31 -3.31
C PRO A 105 -19.19 -7.10 -1.83
N GLU A 106 -19.00 -8.12 -0.99
CA GLU A 106 -19.26 -8.09 0.44
C GLU A 106 -18.17 -7.35 1.24
N VAL A 107 -17.02 -7.06 0.62
CA VAL A 107 -15.88 -6.38 1.26
C VAL A 107 -15.83 -4.93 0.81
N LEU A 108 -15.44 -4.68 -0.44
CA LEU A 108 -15.39 -3.33 -1.03
C LEU A 108 -15.95 -3.30 -2.46
N GLY A 109 -15.78 -4.38 -3.23
CA GLY A 109 -16.20 -4.49 -4.62
C GLY A 109 -15.14 -4.03 -5.62
N GLU A 110 -15.41 -4.24 -6.91
CA GLU A 110 -14.44 -4.03 -8.00
C GLU A 110 -14.11 -2.56 -8.27
N GLU A 111 -15.09 -1.66 -8.13
CA GLU A 111 -14.92 -0.22 -8.40
C GLU A 111 -14.40 0.57 -7.19
N HIS A 112 -14.20 -0.08 -6.03
CA HIS A 112 -13.74 0.65 -4.85
C HIS A 112 -12.32 1.18 -5.05
N PRO A 113 -12.03 2.43 -4.63
CA PRO A 113 -10.72 3.05 -4.80
C PRO A 113 -9.53 2.20 -4.34
N ASP A 114 -9.65 1.49 -3.21
CA ASP A 114 -8.58 0.61 -2.71
C ASP A 114 -8.39 -0.66 -3.56
N THR A 115 -9.48 -1.21 -4.12
CA THR A 115 -9.43 -2.35 -5.05
C THR A 115 -8.72 -1.94 -6.35
N LEU A 116 -9.05 -0.76 -6.87
CA LEU A 116 -8.42 -0.16 -8.03
C LEU A 116 -6.94 0.18 -7.76
N GLY A 117 -6.63 0.68 -6.56
CA GLY A 117 -5.27 0.94 -6.10
C GLY A 117 -4.39 -0.32 -6.07
N CYS A 118 -4.94 -1.47 -5.64
CA CYS A 118 -4.24 -2.74 -5.72
C CYS A 118 -3.91 -3.13 -7.16
N GLN A 119 -4.85 -2.96 -8.09
CA GLN A 119 -4.64 -3.24 -9.51
C GLN A 119 -3.60 -2.30 -10.13
N PHE A 120 -3.61 -1.01 -9.78
CA PHE A 120 -2.58 -0.07 -10.17
C PHE A 120 -1.19 -0.52 -9.72
N HIS A 121 -1.05 -0.96 -8.47
CA HIS A 121 0.23 -1.49 -7.99
C HIS A 121 0.66 -2.77 -8.70
N ILE A 122 -0.27 -3.67 -9.04
CA ILE A 122 0.03 -4.87 -9.85
C ILE A 122 0.56 -4.45 -11.23
N ALA A 123 -0.10 -3.53 -11.93
CA ALA A 123 0.33 -3.06 -13.25
C ALA A 123 1.75 -2.43 -13.19
N ARG A 124 2.02 -1.62 -12.16
CA ARG A 124 3.36 -1.07 -11.92
C ARG A 124 4.40 -2.18 -11.76
N LEU A 125 4.12 -3.18 -10.93
CA LEU A 125 5.04 -4.29 -10.67
C LEU A 125 5.25 -5.20 -11.89
N LEU A 126 4.25 -5.37 -12.74
CA LEU A 126 4.38 -6.08 -14.02
C LEU A 126 5.27 -5.30 -15.00
N THR A 127 5.16 -3.97 -15.01
CA THR A 127 6.02 -3.09 -15.83
C THR A 127 7.48 -3.22 -15.42
N GLU A 128 7.80 -3.27 -14.11
CA GLU A 128 9.18 -3.54 -13.64
C GLU A 128 9.68 -4.95 -13.97
N GLN A 129 8.78 -5.89 -14.23
CA GLN A 129 9.09 -7.25 -14.70
C GLN A 129 9.07 -7.38 -16.23
N THR A 130 9.03 -6.27 -16.97
CA THR A 130 8.94 -6.23 -18.44
C THR A 130 7.73 -6.98 -19.02
N LYS A 131 6.65 -7.13 -18.25
CA LYS A 131 5.39 -7.76 -18.67
C LYS A 131 4.38 -6.71 -19.12
N PHE A 132 4.75 -5.95 -20.16
CA PHE A 132 4.00 -4.76 -20.58
C PHE A 132 2.58 -5.06 -21.06
N LYS A 133 2.37 -6.16 -21.80
CA LYS A 133 1.05 -6.59 -22.28
C LYS A 133 0.06 -6.81 -21.12
N GLU A 134 0.45 -7.61 -20.13
CA GLU A 134 -0.39 -7.84 -18.94
C GLU A 134 -0.62 -6.56 -18.12
N ALA A 135 0.39 -5.68 -18.03
CA ALA A 135 0.25 -4.40 -17.35
C ALA A 135 -0.81 -3.53 -18.03
N LYS A 136 -0.78 -3.46 -19.37
CA LYS A 136 -1.72 -2.67 -20.18
C LYS A 136 -3.15 -3.14 -20.03
N GLU A 137 -3.40 -4.45 -20.11
CA GLU A 137 -4.74 -5.03 -19.90
C GLU A 137 -5.32 -4.61 -18.54
N ILE A 138 -4.49 -4.56 -17.49
CA ILE A 138 -4.93 -4.09 -16.18
C ILE A 138 -5.24 -2.59 -16.21
N ILE A 139 -4.37 -1.78 -16.83
CA ILE A 139 -4.56 -0.34 -16.93
C ILE A 139 -5.86 0.01 -17.66
N GLU A 140 -6.12 -0.62 -18.80
CA GLU A 140 -7.34 -0.41 -19.59
C GLU A 140 -8.61 -0.65 -18.77
N ARG A 141 -8.59 -1.66 -17.89
CA ARG A 141 -9.71 -1.95 -16.99
C ARG A 141 -9.90 -0.89 -15.90
N ILE A 142 -8.82 -0.37 -15.33
CA ILE A 142 -8.90 0.51 -14.15
C ILE A 142 -8.94 2.00 -14.49
N GLU A 143 -8.52 2.39 -15.69
CA GLU A 143 -8.39 3.80 -16.06
C GLU A 143 -9.72 4.56 -15.92
N VAL A 144 -10.79 4.04 -16.52
CA VAL A 144 -12.10 4.70 -16.48
C VAL A 144 -12.64 4.79 -15.04
N PRO A 145 -12.69 3.70 -14.24
CA PRO A 145 -13.09 3.78 -12.84
C PRO A 145 -12.24 4.76 -12.01
N ILE A 146 -10.91 4.74 -12.16
CA ILE A 146 -10.01 5.63 -11.42
C ILE A 146 -10.26 7.10 -11.80
N ARG A 147 -10.44 7.41 -13.08
CA ARG A 147 -10.75 8.78 -13.56
C ARG A 147 -12.12 9.28 -13.08
N LYS A 148 -13.07 8.37 -12.84
CA LYS A 148 -14.37 8.70 -12.22
C LYS A 148 -14.23 8.95 -10.72
N ALA A 149 -13.36 8.20 -10.05
CA ALA A 149 -13.16 8.29 -8.59
C ALA A 149 -12.32 9.49 -8.15
N TYR A 150 -11.39 9.95 -8.97
CA TYR A 150 -10.41 10.96 -8.59
C TYR A 150 -10.35 12.16 -9.55
N PHE A 151 -10.09 13.34 -9.00
CA PHE A 151 -9.84 14.54 -9.80
C PHE A 151 -8.54 14.41 -10.61
N PRO A 152 -8.43 15.06 -11.79
CA PRO A 152 -7.25 14.96 -12.65
C PRO A 152 -5.91 15.35 -12.00
N THR A 153 -5.94 16.19 -10.96
CA THR A 153 -4.76 16.63 -10.20
C THR A 153 -4.40 15.71 -9.04
N HIS A 154 -5.19 14.66 -8.80
CA HIS A 154 -4.92 13.70 -7.75
C HIS A 154 -3.65 12.90 -8.05
N LYS A 155 -2.82 12.65 -7.03
CA LYS A 155 -1.54 11.93 -7.17
C LYS A 155 -1.68 10.61 -7.95
N TYR A 156 -2.70 9.80 -7.65
CA TYR A 156 -2.95 8.55 -8.38
C TYR A 156 -3.16 8.74 -9.88
N ILE A 157 -3.83 9.81 -10.32
CA ILE A 157 -4.03 10.08 -11.75
C ILE A 157 -2.70 10.47 -12.40
N ILE A 158 -1.89 11.27 -11.71
CA ILE A 158 -0.57 11.66 -12.19
C ILE A 158 0.32 10.42 -12.33
N ASP A 159 0.40 9.59 -11.30
CA ASP A 159 1.19 8.35 -11.30
C ASP A 159 0.68 7.35 -12.35
N LEU A 160 -0.65 7.26 -12.57
CA LEU A 160 -1.26 6.47 -13.63
C LEU A 160 -0.85 6.95 -15.02
N ASN A 161 -0.89 8.26 -15.29
CA ASN A 161 -0.50 8.81 -16.59
C ASN A 161 0.99 8.55 -16.89
N VAL A 162 1.86 8.65 -15.86
CA VAL A 162 3.29 8.32 -16.00
C VAL A 162 3.47 6.84 -16.33
N LEU A 163 2.71 5.96 -15.67
CA LEU A 163 2.77 4.52 -15.93
C LEU A 163 2.29 4.17 -17.34
N ILE A 164 1.16 4.74 -17.80
CA ILE A 164 0.66 4.58 -19.18
C ILE A 164 1.74 5.00 -20.17
N SER A 165 2.29 6.20 -20.01
CA SER A 165 3.31 6.73 -20.94
C SER A 165 4.56 5.84 -21.00
N ARG A 166 4.96 5.21 -19.88
CA ARG A 166 6.07 4.26 -19.84
C ARG A 166 5.72 2.97 -20.57
N ILE A 167 4.53 2.40 -20.32
CA ILE A 167 4.09 1.16 -20.98
C ILE A 167 4.02 1.36 -22.50
N ASP A 168 3.40 2.45 -22.96
CA ASP A 168 3.25 2.75 -24.39
C ASP A 168 4.61 2.92 -25.09
N LYS A 169 5.56 3.59 -24.44
CA LYS A 169 6.92 3.75 -24.96
C LYS A 169 7.62 2.40 -25.11
N GLU A 170 7.57 1.56 -24.08
CA GLU A 170 8.30 0.28 -24.07
C GLU A 170 7.63 -0.75 -24.99
N GLU A 171 6.30 -0.72 -25.20
CA GLU A 171 5.66 -1.57 -26.23
C GLU A 171 6.08 -1.15 -27.64
N GLY A 172 6.10 0.15 -27.94
CA GLY A 172 6.50 0.63 -29.27
C GLY A 172 7.98 0.38 -29.62
N GLU A 173 8.84 0.13 -28.62
CA GLU A 173 10.23 -0.30 -28.83
C GLU A 173 10.36 -1.84 -29.01
N ASN A 174 9.32 -2.60 -28.68
CA ASN A 174 9.29 -4.07 -28.71
C ASN A 174 8.45 -4.67 -29.88
N GLU A 175 7.85 -3.82 -30.72
CA GLU A 175 7.16 -4.19 -31.98
C GLU A 175 8.03 -3.97 -33.22
#